data_AF-A0A077NT59-F1
#
_entry.id   AF-A0A077NT59-F1
#
_cell.length_a   1.000
_cell.length_b   1.000
_cell.length_c   1.000
_cell.angle_alpha   90.00
_cell.angle_beta   90.00
_cell.angle_gamma   90.00
#
_symmetry.space_group_name_H-M   'P 1'
#
loop_
_entity.id
_entity.type
_entity.pdbx_description
1 polymer ?
#
loop_
_entity_poly.entity_id
_entity_poly.type
_entity_poly.pdbx_seq_one_letter_code
_entity_poly.pdbx_strand_id
1 'polypeptide(L)'
;MKKILLTGALFFALAPFAVQASQKTTCESLKEIISQKIIDNHVSKEDFRLEVVPNDQVVEGTGKVVGSCDYGKQKIVYIRLSHTTGSHATSDAKEAQK
;
A
#
# COMPACT_ATOMS: atom_id res chain seq x y z
N MET A 1 51.09 13.09 -48.26
CA MET A 1 50.69 11.78 -48.83
C MET A 1 50.62 10.72 -47.73
N LYS A 2 49.47 10.58 -47.03
CA LYS A 2 48.89 9.29 -46.64
C LYS A 2 47.46 9.55 -46.18
N LYS A 3 46.55 8.77 -46.74
CA LYS A 3 45.10 8.94 -46.75
C LYS A 3 44.56 8.11 -45.59
N ILE A 4 43.82 8.71 -44.66
CA ILE A 4 42.87 7.95 -43.83
C ILE A 4 41.65 8.84 -43.62
N LEU A 5 40.78 8.84 -44.61
CA LEU A 5 39.37 9.21 -44.45
C LEU A 5 38.61 7.90 -44.28
N LEU A 6 38.19 7.61 -43.05
CA LEU A 6 37.14 6.63 -42.80
C LEU A 6 36.02 7.33 -42.04
N THR A 7 35.11 7.83 -42.87
CA THR A 7 33.73 8.16 -42.59
C THR A 7 33.05 7.00 -41.86
N GLY A 8 32.41 7.28 -40.74
CA GLY A 8 31.66 6.29 -39.96
C GLY A 8 30.92 6.97 -38.83
N ALA A 9 29.94 7.78 -39.20
CA ALA A 9 29.04 8.45 -38.28
C ALA A 9 28.26 7.44 -37.44
N LEU A 10 28.03 7.82 -36.19
CA LEU A 10 26.72 7.72 -35.51
C LEU A 10 26.13 6.30 -35.39
N PHE A 11 26.17 5.73 -34.18
CA PHE A 11 24.94 5.61 -33.37
C PHE A 11 25.32 5.19 -31.95
N PHE A 12 25.18 6.16 -31.06
CA PHE A 12 25.15 5.99 -29.62
C PHE A 12 23.81 5.35 -29.27
N ALA A 13 23.78 4.05 -29.02
CA ALA A 13 22.65 3.42 -28.34
C ALA A 13 23.04 3.22 -26.87
N LEU A 14 22.91 4.31 -26.13
CA LEU A 14 22.74 4.25 -24.68
C LEU A 14 21.44 3.50 -24.36
N ALA A 15 21.59 2.59 -23.41
CA ALA A 15 20.65 2.24 -22.35
C ALA A 15 19.49 1.29 -22.68
N PRO A 16 18.85 0.69 -21.65
CA PRO A 16 19.21 0.66 -20.23
C PRO A 16 19.42 -0.77 -19.70
N PHE A 17 20.19 -0.85 -18.62
CA PHE A 17 20.03 -1.89 -17.62
C PHE A 17 18.54 -2.06 -17.33
N ALA A 18 17.97 -3.21 -17.69
CA ALA A 18 16.74 -3.66 -17.07
C ALA A 18 17.09 -3.99 -15.62
N VAL A 19 17.07 -2.95 -14.78
CA VAL A 19 16.90 -3.10 -13.35
C VAL A 19 15.61 -3.89 -13.22
N GLN A 20 15.76 -5.20 -13.02
CA GLN A 20 14.72 -6.00 -12.43
C GLN A 20 14.53 -5.42 -11.03
N ALA A 21 13.75 -4.35 -10.96
CA ALA A 21 13.06 -3.96 -9.76
C ALA A 21 12.25 -5.21 -9.44
N SER A 22 12.80 -6.02 -8.52
CA SER A 22 12.01 -6.96 -7.74
C SER A 22 10.71 -6.24 -7.48
N GLN A 23 9.61 -6.86 -7.90
CA GLN A 23 8.26 -6.43 -7.60
C GLN A 23 8.11 -6.45 -6.09
N LYS A 24 8.71 -5.48 -5.41
CA LYS A 24 8.35 -5.07 -4.08
C LYS A 24 7.02 -4.41 -4.34
N THR A 25 5.96 -5.21 -4.40
CA THR A 25 4.61 -4.71 -4.23
C THR A 25 4.67 -3.98 -2.89
N THR A 26 4.85 -2.67 -2.97
CA THR A 26 4.93 -1.82 -1.79
C THR A 26 3.62 -1.99 -1.03
N CYS A 27 3.62 -1.76 0.27
CA CYS A 27 2.37 -1.80 1.04
C CYS A 27 1.30 -0.89 0.42
N GLU A 28 1.73 0.22 -0.19
CA GLU A 28 0.88 1.12 -0.97
C GLU A 28 0.28 0.44 -2.22
N SER A 29 1.10 -0.16 -3.09
CA SER A 29 0.60 -0.87 -4.27
C SER A 29 -0.33 -2.02 -3.89
N LEU A 30 -0.01 -2.77 -2.83
CA LEU A 30 -0.89 -3.84 -2.33
C LEU A 30 -2.21 -3.28 -1.78
N LYS A 31 -2.16 -2.14 -1.09
CA LYS A 31 -3.35 -1.43 -0.60
C LYS A 31 -4.25 -1.01 -1.76
N GLU A 32 -3.71 -0.47 -2.83
CA GLU A 32 -4.49 -0.11 -4.02
C GLU A 32 -5.13 -1.33 -4.68
N ILE A 33 -4.38 -2.41 -4.87
CA ILE A 33 -4.90 -3.67 -5.41
C ILE A 33 -6.06 -4.20 -4.56
N ILE A 34 -5.92 -4.20 -3.23
CA ILE A 34 -7.00 -4.61 -2.32
C ILE A 34 -8.18 -3.66 -2.41
N SER A 35 -7.94 -2.34 -2.48
CA SER A 35 -9.00 -1.33 -2.62
C SER A 35 -9.82 -1.57 -3.90
N GLN A 36 -9.17 -1.82 -5.03
CA GLN A 36 -9.85 -2.11 -6.28
C GLN A 36 -10.68 -3.40 -6.17
N LYS A 37 -10.11 -4.47 -5.60
CA LYS A 37 -10.87 -5.70 -5.35
C LYS A 37 -12.11 -5.48 -4.50
N ILE A 38 -12.06 -4.61 -3.50
CA ILE A 38 -13.22 -4.30 -2.66
C ILE A 38 -14.30 -3.56 -3.47
N ILE A 39 -13.89 -2.62 -4.33
CA ILE A 39 -14.80 -1.88 -5.22
C ILE A 39 -15.44 -2.83 -6.25
N ASP A 40 -14.67 -3.78 -6.80
CA ASP A 40 -15.16 -4.80 -7.72
C ASP A 40 -16.21 -5.72 -7.07
N ASN A 41 -16.19 -5.85 -5.74
CA ASN A 41 -17.21 -6.55 -4.95
C ASN A 41 -18.37 -5.64 -4.53
N HIS A 42 -18.59 -4.54 -5.24
CA HIS A 42 -19.69 -3.59 -5.06
C HIS A 42 -19.69 -2.79 -3.74
N VAL A 43 -18.52 -2.59 -3.13
CA VAL A 43 -18.38 -1.68 -1.98
C VAL A 43 -17.87 -0.32 -2.46
N SER A 44 -18.61 0.76 -2.21
CA SER A 44 -18.20 2.11 -2.63
C SER A 44 -16.91 2.54 -1.94
N LYS A 45 -16.04 3.24 -2.66
CA LYS A 45 -14.77 3.79 -2.12
C LYS A 45 -14.99 4.73 -0.93
N GLU A 46 -16.18 5.34 -0.84
CA GLU A 46 -16.56 6.25 0.25
C GLU A 46 -17.02 5.52 1.51
N ASP A 47 -17.41 4.24 1.39
CA ASP A 47 -17.92 3.42 2.49
C ASP A 47 -16.81 2.68 3.25
N PHE A 48 -15.54 2.82 2.85
CA PHE A 48 -14.42 2.19 3.53
C PHE A 48 -13.11 2.91 3.37
N ARG A 49 -12.16 2.58 4.25
CA ARG A 49 -10.75 2.93 4.09
C ARG A 49 -9.86 1.73 4.44
N LEU A 50 -8.65 1.76 3.90
CA LEU A 50 -7.60 0.80 4.21
C LEU A 50 -6.47 1.50 4.95
N GLU A 51 -6.12 0.99 6.13
CA GLU A 51 -5.00 1.48 6.93
C GLU A 51 -3.86 0.46 6.92
N VAL A 52 -2.63 0.95 6.79
CA VAL A 52 -1.42 0.11 6.89
C VAL A 52 -0.88 0.32 8.30
N VAL A 53 -0.89 -0.73 9.10
CA VAL A 53 -0.41 -0.70 10.48
C VAL A 53 0.71 -1.71 10.67
N PRO A 54 1.72 -1.42 11.50
CA PRO A 54 2.68 -2.42 11.97
C PRO A 54 1.96 -3.61 12.62
N ASN A 55 2.48 -4.82 12.42
CA ASN A 55 1.85 -6.06 12.90
C ASN A 55 1.67 -6.10 14.43
N ASP A 56 2.59 -5.49 15.17
CA ASP A 56 2.56 -5.32 16.63
C ASP A 56 1.55 -4.26 17.10
N GLN A 57 1.05 -3.41 16.20
CA GLN A 57 0.13 -2.32 16.49
C GLN A 57 -1.28 -2.55 15.93
N VAL A 58 -1.57 -3.78 15.47
CA VAL A 58 -2.93 -4.15 15.07
C VAL A 58 -3.79 -4.19 16.32
N VAL A 59 -4.67 -3.19 16.48
CA VAL A 59 -5.65 -3.18 17.55
C VAL A 59 -6.88 -3.97 17.10
N GLU A 60 -7.07 -5.14 17.71
CA GLU A 60 -8.28 -5.95 17.57
C GLU A 60 -9.52 -5.07 17.84
N GLY A 61 -10.50 -5.12 16.93
CA GLY A 61 -11.72 -4.28 17.02
C GLY A 61 -11.70 -3.00 16.18
N THR A 62 -10.55 -2.50 15.74
CA THR A 62 -10.47 -1.32 14.86
C THR A 62 -10.97 -1.62 13.44
N GLY A 63 -10.83 -2.86 12.98
CA GLY A 63 -11.24 -3.28 11.64
C GLY A 63 -10.81 -4.70 11.31
N LYS A 64 -11.07 -5.11 10.06
CA LYS A 64 -10.75 -6.47 9.58
C LYS A 64 -9.40 -6.48 8.88
N VAL A 65 -8.48 -7.34 9.27
CA VAL A 65 -7.25 -7.57 8.51
C VAL A 65 -7.59 -8.23 7.16
N VAL A 66 -7.21 -7.58 6.07
CA VAL A 66 -7.49 -8.02 4.68
C VAL A 66 -6.22 -8.29 3.87
N GLY A 67 -5.06 -7.93 4.40
CA GLY A 67 -3.78 -8.19 3.75
C GLY A 67 -2.61 -8.03 4.68
N SER A 68 -1.44 -8.45 4.20
CA SER A 68 -0.17 -8.28 4.89
C SER A 68 0.91 -7.97 3.86
N CYS A 69 1.79 -7.02 4.18
CA CYS A 69 2.89 -6.60 3.33
C CYS A 69 4.20 -6.60 4.13
N ASP A 70 5.32 -6.39 3.43
CA ASP A 70 6.65 -6.33 4.02
C ASP A 70 7.00 -7.59 4.83
N TYR A 71 6.79 -8.76 4.22
CA TYR A 71 7.03 -10.08 4.83
C TYR A 71 6.30 -10.32 6.15
N GLY A 72 5.12 -9.73 6.31
CA GLY A 72 4.33 -9.90 7.53
C GLY A 72 4.53 -8.82 8.59
N LYS A 73 5.49 -7.90 8.39
CA LYS A 73 5.78 -6.81 9.33
C LYS A 73 4.65 -5.80 9.43
N GLN A 74 3.86 -5.66 8.36
CA GLN A 74 2.75 -4.72 8.28
C GLN A 74 1.47 -5.44 7.84
N LYS A 75 0.33 -4.99 8.37
CA LYS A 75 -1.02 -5.45 8.04
C LYS A 75 -1.80 -4.34 7.36
N ILE A 76 -2.69 -4.75 6.47
CA ILE A 76 -3.64 -3.87 5.79
C ILE A 76 -5.01 -4.14 6.42
N VAL A 77 -5.55 -3.15 7.12
CA VAL A 77 -6.80 -3.23 7.89
C VAL A 77 -7.90 -2.51 7.13
N TYR A 78 -9.00 -3.21 6.89
CA TYR A 78 -10.23 -2.68 6.34
C TYR A 78 -11.09 -2.09 7.44
N ILE A 79 -11.47 -0.83 7.27
CA ILE A 79 -12.32 -0.10 8.20
C ILE A 79 -13.52 0.44 7.43
N ARG A 80 -14.71 0.07 7.86
CA ARG A 80 -15.96 0.51 7.25
C ARG A 80 -16.32 1.91 7.74
N LEU A 81 -16.58 2.80 6.80
CA LEU A 81 -17.03 4.17 7.04
C LEU A 81 -18.57 4.17 7.02
N SER A 82 -19.19 3.64 8.07
CA SER A 82 -20.63 3.83 8.25
C SER A 82 -20.88 5.31 8.56
N HIS A 83 -21.84 5.97 7.91
CA HIS A 83 -22.30 7.33 8.25
C HIS A 83 -22.92 7.46 9.67
N THR A 84 -22.77 6.43 10.51
CA THR A 84 -23.13 6.43 11.92
C THR A 84 -21.85 6.23 12.69
N THR A 85 -21.39 7.34 13.26
CA THR A 85 -20.59 7.45 14.49
C THR A 85 -19.46 6.45 14.65
N GLY A 86 -18.22 6.94 14.53
CA GLY A 86 -17.09 6.33 15.19
C GLY A 86 -17.41 6.11 16.67
N SER A 87 -17.74 4.87 17.03
CA SER A 87 -17.78 4.41 18.40
C SER A 87 -16.68 3.37 18.55
N HIS A 88 -15.45 3.90 18.51
CA HIS A 88 -14.34 3.33 19.26
C HIS A 88 -13.81 4.45 20.16
N ALA A 89 -14.72 5.04 20.93
CA ALA A 89 -14.36 5.75 22.14
C ALA A 89 -14.13 4.65 23.19
N THR A 90 -12.86 4.28 23.38
CA THR A 90 -12.42 3.70 24.64
C THR A 90 -12.70 4.73 25.73
N SER A 91 -13.88 4.64 26.35
CA SER A 91 -14.17 5.32 27.60
C SER A 91 -13.52 4.55 28.75
N ASP A 92 -12.19 4.56 28.80
CA ASP A 92 -11.46 4.35 30.05
C ASP A 92 -11.34 5.72 30.74
N ALA A 93 -12.43 6.13 31.38
CA ALA A 93 -12.44 7.23 32.34
C ALA A 93 -12.97 6.71 33.67
N LYS A 94 -12.02 6.30 34.51
CA LYS A 94 -12.04 6.24 35.98
C LYS A 94 -13.25 6.92 36.66
N GLU A 95 -14.11 6.14 37.31
CA GLU A 95 -14.87 6.60 38.48
C GLU A 95 -15.08 5.44 39.48
N ALA A 96 -14.27 5.44 40.53
CA ALA A 96 -14.50 4.64 41.73
C ALA A 96 -14.99 5.60 42.81
N GLN A 97 -16.30 5.64 43.03
CA GLN A 97 -16.89 6.29 44.18
C GLN A 97 -18.21 5.60 44.55
N LYS A 98 -18.16 4.62 45.46
CA LYS A 98 -19.07 4.49 46.61
C LYS A 98 -18.59 3.40 47.57
#